data_AF-A0A925HVN8-F1
#
_entry.id   AF-A0A925HVN8-F1
#
_cell.length_a   1.000
_cell.length_b   1.000
_cell.length_c   1.000
_cell.angle_alpha   90.00
_cell.angle_beta   90.00
_cell.angle_gamma   90.00
#
_symmetry.space_group_name_H-M   'P 1'
#
loop_
_entity.id
_entity.type
_entity.pdbx_description
1 polymer ?
#
loop_
_entity_poly.entity_id
_entity_poly.type
_entity_poly.pdbx_seq_one_letter_code
_entity_poly.pdbx_strand_id
1 'polypeptide(L)' 'MATSIAPVGSVHPVADFLPLMGTDYVEFYVGNAKQAAHFYKTAFGFQSLAYSGPETGIKDRVS' A
#
# COMPACT_ATOMS: atom_id res chain seq x y z
N MET A 1 8.80 45.12 -14.53
CA MET A 1 9.25 43.80 -14.99
C MET A 1 8.21 42.78 -14.52
N ALA A 2 7.34 42.33 -15.42
CA ALA A 2 6.27 41.39 -15.11
C ALA A 2 6.74 39.98 -15.52
N THR A 3 6.93 39.09 -14.55
CA THR A 3 7.25 37.69 -14.83
C THR A 3 5.95 36.94 -15.12
N SER A 4 5.83 36.51 -16.36
CA SER A 4 4.83 35.57 -16.88
C SER A 4 4.94 34.23 -16.16
N ILE A 5 3.91 33.88 -15.38
CA ILE A 5 3.71 32.51 -14.87
C ILE A 5 3.26 31.61 -16.03
N ALA A 6 3.95 30.49 -16.21
CA ALA A 6 3.58 29.47 -17.20
C ALA A 6 2.18 28.91 -16.89
N PRO A 7 1.37 28.56 -17.90
CA PRO A 7 0.05 28.00 -17.66
C PRO A 7 0.21 26.65 -16.94
N VAL A 8 -0.42 26.53 -15.78
CA VAL A 8 -0.70 25.23 -15.13
C VAL A 8 -1.41 24.36 -16.16
N GLY A 9 -0.89 23.14 -16.34
CA GLY A 9 -1.33 22.20 -17.37
C GLY A 9 -2.85 22.11 -17.50
N SER A 10 -3.30 22.03 -18.75
CA SER A 10 -4.70 21.95 -19.16
C SER A 10 -5.47 20.90 -18.35
N VAL A 11 -6.53 21.35 -17.67
CA VAL A 11 -7.58 20.49 -17.11
C VAL A 11 -8.29 19.83 -18.28
N HIS A 12 -7.99 18.55 -18.52
CA HIS A 12 -8.73 17.75 -19.49
C HIS A 12 -10.03 17.25 -18.83
N PRO A 13 -11.23 17.60 -19.33
CA PRO A 13 -12.46 16.87 -18.98
C PRO A 13 -12.51 15.59 -19.83
N VAL A 14 -11.50 14.74 -19.67
CA VAL A 14 -11.65 13.31 -19.95
C VAL A 14 -12.31 12.79 -18.68
N ALA A 15 -13.52 12.23 -18.78
CA ALA A 15 -14.11 11.52 -17.65
C ALA A 15 -13.01 10.62 -17.06
N ASP A 16 -12.65 10.86 -15.79
CA ASP A 16 -11.51 10.22 -15.14
C ASP A 16 -11.72 8.70 -15.23
N PHE A 17 -11.07 8.09 -16.22
CA PHE A 17 -11.39 6.73 -16.70
C PHE A 17 -11.07 5.68 -15.62
N LEU A 18 -10.19 6.03 -14.69
CA LEU A 18 -9.80 5.20 -13.56
C LEU A 18 -9.50 6.09 -12.35
N PRO A 19 -10.52 6.50 -11.57
CA PRO A 19 -10.31 7.37 -10.44
C PRO A 19 -9.48 6.65 -9.36
N LEU A 20 -8.28 7.17 -9.09
CA LEU A 20 -7.36 6.59 -8.12
C LEU A 20 -7.79 6.98 -6.70
N MET A 21 -8.17 6.00 -5.88
CA MET A 21 -8.60 6.20 -4.49
C MET A 21 -7.44 6.24 -3.47
N GLY A 22 -6.20 6.09 -3.95
CA GLY A 22 -5.00 6.00 -3.13
C GLY A 22 -4.38 4.60 -3.13
N THR A 23 -3.54 4.33 -2.13
CA THR A 23 -2.85 3.05 -1.95
C THR A 23 -3.59 2.18 -0.95
N ASP A 24 -3.89 0.94 -1.32
CA ASP A 24 -4.62 -0.01 -0.47
C ASP A 24 -3.71 -0.65 0.59
N TYR A 25 -2.65 -1.34 0.15
CA TYR A 25 -1.65 -1.96 1.04
C TYR A 25 -0.29 -2.12 0.35
N VAL A 26 0.73 -2.50 1.14
CA VAL A 26 2.06 -2.89 0.67
C VAL A 26 2.35 -4.32 1.12
N GLU A 27 2.75 -5.19 0.21
CA GLU A 27 3.12 -6.58 0.50
C GLU A 27 4.64 -6.73 0.57
N PHE A 28 5.13 -7.31 1.66
CA PHE A 28 6.56 -7.62 1.83
C PHE A 28 6.80 -9.12 1.69
N TYR A 29 7.56 -9.51 0.67
CA TYR A 29 8.05 -10.87 0.52
C TYR A 29 9.31 -11.07 1.37
N VAL A 30 9.20 -11.92 2.39
CA VAL A 30 10.26 -12.15 3.39
C VAL A 30 10.43 -13.63 3.66
N GLY A 31 11.58 -14.01 4.22
CA GLY A 31 11.84 -15.39 4.62
C GLY A 31 10.96 -15.87 5.79
N ASN A 32 10.61 -14.99 6.73
CA ASN A 32 9.76 -15.32 7.88
C ASN A 32 8.73 -14.21 8.15
N ALA A 33 7.51 -14.41 7.68
CA ALA A 33 6.41 -13.44 7.82
C ALA A 33 6.00 -13.21 9.28
N LYS A 34 6.03 -14.23 10.15
CA LYS A 34 5.62 -14.09 11.57
C LYS A 34 6.57 -13.17 12.33
N GLN A 35 7.88 -13.33 12.11
CA GLN A 35 8.89 -12.47 12.72
C GLN A 35 8.82 -11.04 12.16
N ALA A 36 8.65 -10.88 10.85
CA ALA A 36 8.51 -9.56 10.23
C ALA A 36 7.26 -8.84 10.76
N ALA A 37 6.11 -9.50 10.79
CA ALA A 37 4.89 -8.95 11.37
C ALA A 37 5.09 -8.52 12.83
N HIS A 38 5.75 -9.35 13.64
CA HIS A 38 6.08 -8.98 15.03
C HIS A 38 6.96 -7.73 15.12
N PHE A 39 8.00 -7.63 14.28
CA PHE A 39 8.86 -6.45 14.21
C PHE A 39 8.05 -5.20 13.87
N TYR A 40 7.22 -5.22 12.82
CA TYR A 40 6.45 -4.04 12.42
C TYR A 40 5.39 -3.62 13.45
N LYS A 41 4.77 -4.59 14.13
CA LYS A 41 3.87 -4.31 15.25
C LYS A 41 4.58 -3.62 16.42
N THR A 42 5.78 -4.09 16.76
CA THR A 42 6.52 -3.58 17.93
C THR A 42 7.23 -2.26 17.63
N ALA A 43 7.88 -2.15 16.48
CA ALA A 43 8.69 -0.99 16.11
C ALA A 43 7.84 0.19 15.60
N PHE A 44 6.77 -0.08 14.86
CA PHE A 44 5.94 0.95 14.23
C PHE A 44 4.52 1.03 14.80
N GLY A 45 4.17 0.17 15.76
CA GLY A 45 2.85 0.19 16.40
C GLY A 45 1.71 -0.34 15.52
N PHE A 46 2.03 -1.10 14.46
CA PHE A 46 1.01 -1.66 13.57
C PHE A 46 0.12 -2.68 14.29
N GLN A 47 -1.12 -2.81 13.84
CA GLN A 47 -2.09 -3.79 14.35
C GLN A 47 -2.28 -4.93 13.36
N SER A 48 -2.40 -6.16 13.88
CA SER A 48 -2.76 -7.32 13.06
C SER A 48 -4.26 -7.31 12.79
N LEU A 49 -4.65 -7.19 11.53
CA LEU A 49 -6.05 -7.21 11.10
C LEU A 49 -6.46 -8.55 10.48
N ALA A 50 -5.57 -9.17 9.73
CA ALA A 50 -5.80 -10.46 9.08
C ALA A 50 -4.55 -11.33 9.19
N TYR A 51 -4.74 -12.64 9.04
CA TYR A 51 -3.67 -13.64 9.00
C TYR A 51 -4.06 -14.74 8.03
N SER A 52 -3.10 -15.20 7.24
CA SER A 52 -3.23 -16.36 6.37
C SER A 52 -2.02 -17.26 6.51
N GLY A 53 -2.25 -18.53 6.83
CA GLY A 53 -1.19 -19.53 6.94
C GLY A 53 -1.73 -20.96 6.93
N PRO A 54 -0.88 -21.97 7.18
CA PRO A 54 -1.28 -23.38 7.19
C PRO A 54 -2.46 -23.67 8.13
N GLU A 55 -2.59 -22.86 9.18
CA GLU A 55 -3.61 -22.88 10.23
C GLU A 55 -4.98 -22.38 9.72
N THR A 56 -4.98 -21.57 8.65
CA THR A 56 -6.19 -21.06 7.99
C THR A 56 -6.45 -21.77 6.65
N GLY A 57 -5.73 -22.86 6.36
CA GLY A 57 -5.89 -23.66 5.14
C GLY A 57 -4.94 -23.32 3.99
N ILE A 58 -4.09 -22.29 4.14
CA ILE A 58 -3.10 -21.91 3.12
C ILE A 58 -1.76 -22.58 3.44
N LYS A 59 -1.45 -23.68 2.75
CA LYS A 59 -0.30 -24.54 3.11
C LYS A 59 1.04 -24.04 2.56
N ASP A 60 1.01 -23.23 1.53
CA ASP A 60 2.15 -22.81 0.72
C ASP A 60 2.85 -21.54 1.23
N ARG A 61 2.20 -20.76 2.09
CA ARG A 61 2.75 -19.47 2.57
C ARG A 61 2.21 -19.06 3.94
N VAL A 62 2.82 -18.03 4.50
CA VAL A 62 2.31 -17.29 5.65
C VAL A 62 2.36 -15.80 5.33
N SER A 63 1.27 -15.08 5.61
CA SER A 63 1.14 -13.61 5.43
C SER A 63 0.23 -13.02 6.50
#